data_AF-A0A8H7BZA9-F1
#
_entry.id   AF-A0A8H7BZA9-F1
#
_cell.length_a   1.000
_cell.length_b   1.000
_cell.length_c   1.000
_cell.angle_alpha   90.00
_cell.angle_beta   90.00
_cell.angle_gamma   90.00
#
_symmetry.space_group_name_H-M   'P 1'
#
loop_
_entity.id
_entity.type
_entity.pdbx_description
1 polymer ?
#
loop_
_entity_poly.entity_id
_entity_poly.type
_entity_poly.pdbx_seq_one_letter_code
_entity_poly.pdbx_strand_id
1 'polypeptide(L)'
;MTASEPLTLEEEYDMQRSWHEDENKCTFIILALPKTCDGVLRSMSVKDMKEKAVMIGDVNIFLNDPDNDLTFGEIEIMVAEEDFRRNGYGLEALKMMMSYGLTELGLRTFHAKISLTNQPSIDLFKNRLKFYEVSVSSVFQETTLEWSLEETEAEEGVYGSKATVDQRESIKLVHNALIQFWNADVQIHDYERK
;
A
#
# COMPACT_ATOMS: atom_id res chain seq x y z
N MET A 1 -4.03 11.45 -12.61
CA MET A 1 -3.14 12.60 -12.87
C MET A 1 -3.11 13.39 -11.59
N THR A 2 -1.91 13.64 -11.04
CA THR A 2 -1.71 14.54 -9.91
C THR A 2 -2.13 15.95 -10.35
N ALA A 3 -2.80 16.70 -9.47
CA ALA A 3 -3.47 17.95 -9.81
C ALA A 3 -2.56 19.20 -9.77
N SER A 4 -1.23 19.03 -9.83
CA SER A 4 -0.25 20.11 -9.69
C SER A 4 0.40 20.49 -11.02
N GLU A 5 0.84 21.75 -11.12
CA GLU A 5 1.73 22.17 -12.21
C GLU A 5 3.09 21.45 -12.10
N PRO A 6 3.80 21.23 -13.22
CA PRO A 6 5.11 20.58 -13.21
C PRO A 6 6.11 21.43 -12.41
N LEU A 7 6.83 20.78 -11.49
CA LEU A 7 7.90 21.42 -10.74
C LEU A 7 9.15 21.60 -11.60
N THR A 8 10.02 22.53 -11.20
CA THR A 8 11.37 22.61 -11.75
C THR A 8 12.21 21.40 -11.29
N LEU A 9 13.29 21.10 -12.01
CA LEU A 9 14.17 19.98 -11.66
C LEU A 9 14.74 20.09 -10.23
N GLU A 10 15.04 21.31 -9.78
CA GLU A 10 15.55 21.55 -8.43
C GLU A 10 14.47 21.27 -7.37
N GLU A 11 13.25 21.76 -7.59
CA GLU A 11 12.10 21.48 -6.72
C GLU A 11 11.75 20.00 -6.68
N GLU A 12 11.87 19.27 -7.80
CA GLU A 12 11.72 17.81 -7.82
C GLU A 12 12.75 17.11 -6.92
N TYR A 13 14.02 17.56 -6.95
CA TYR A 13 15.04 17.00 -6.06
C TYR A 13 14.80 17.34 -4.58
N ASP A 14 14.34 18.55 -4.28
CA ASP A 14 13.96 18.93 -2.92
C ASP A 14 12.76 18.12 -2.42
N MET A 15 11.76 17.91 -3.28
CA MET A 15 10.59 17.10 -2.96
C MET A 15 10.99 15.63 -2.70
N GLN A 16 11.84 15.05 -3.55
CA GLN A 16 12.37 13.70 -3.36
C GLN A 16 13.15 13.55 -2.06
N ARG A 17 14.00 14.53 -1.71
CA ARG A 17 14.70 14.54 -0.41
C ARG A 17 13.72 14.58 0.75
N SER A 18 12.72 15.46 0.69
CA SER A 18 11.71 15.60 1.73
C SER A 18 10.94 14.29 1.95
N TRP A 19 10.61 13.56 0.88
CA TRP A 19 9.93 12.27 0.98
C TRP A 19 10.84 11.14 1.47
N HIS A 20 12.13 11.20 1.17
CA HIS A 20 13.10 10.22 1.65
C HIS A 20 13.36 10.34 3.15
N GLU A 21 13.30 11.56 3.67
CA GLU A 21 13.59 11.89 5.08
C GLU A 21 12.33 11.94 5.96
N ASP A 22 11.14 11.70 5.40
CA ASP A 22 9.87 11.72 6.14
C ASP A 22 9.70 10.44 6.98
N GLU A 23 9.94 10.55 8.28
CA GLU A 23 9.75 9.45 9.24
C GLU A 23 8.30 8.98 9.37
N ASN A 24 7.33 9.79 8.92
CA ASN A 24 5.90 9.46 8.98
C ASN A 24 5.38 8.91 7.65
N LYS A 25 6.26 8.59 6.69
CA LYS A 25 5.86 8.07 5.39
C LYS A 25 6.75 6.92 4.95
N CYS A 26 6.14 5.78 4.65
CA CYS A 26 6.81 4.65 4.00
C CYS A 26 6.38 4.56 2.54
N THR A 27 7.33 4.53 1.60
CA THR A 27 7.03 4.47 0.16
C THR A 27 7.74 3.30 -0.49
N PHE A 28 7.00 2.44 -1.18
CA PHE A 28 7.55 1.42 -2.07
C PHE A 28 7.37 1.86 -3.52
N ILE A 29 8.49 1.95 -4.24
CA ILE A 29 8.47 2.14 -5.69
C ILE A 29 8.24 0.78 -6.36
N ILE A 30 7.21 0.69 -7.19
CA ILE A 30 6.87 -0.54 -7.92
C ILE A 30 7.64 -0.56 -9.23
N LEU A 31 8.51 -1.57 -9.37
CA LEU A 31 9.26 -1.83 -10.59
C LEU A 31 8.71 -3.08 -11.29
N ALA A 32 8.66 -3.05 -12.62
CA ALA A 32 8.32 -4.22 -13.43
C ALA A 32 9.23 -4.33 -14.66
N LEU A 33 9.38 -5.55 -15.18
CA LEU A 33 10.05 -5.73 -16.46
C LEU A 33 9.11 -5.28 -17.59
N PRO A 34 9.62 -4.55 -18.60
CA PRO A 34 8.88 -4.29 -19.83
C PRO A 34 8.41 -5.59 -20.47
N LYS A 35 7.24 -5.58 -21.14
CA LYS A 35 6.69 -6.74 -21.87
C LYS A 35 7.66 -7.32 -22.92
N THR A 36 8.63 -6.52 -23.38
CA THR A 36 9.66 -6.92 -24.35
C THR A 36 10.84 -7.67 -23.73
N CYS A 37 10.85 -7.87 -22.41
CA CYS A 37 11.93 -8.53 -21.70
C CYS A 37 11.48 -9.92 -21.23
N ASP A 38 12.05 -10.99 -21.80
CA ASP A 38 11.75 -12.39 -21.48
C ASP A 38 12.37 -12.87 -20.13
N GLY A 39 12.77 -11.93 -19.27
CA GLY A 39 13.44 -12.22 -18.01
C GLY A 39 12.48 -12.61 -16.89
N VAL A 40 12.95 -13.41 -15.93
CA VAL A 40 12.24 -13.70 -14.68
C VAL A 40 12.89 -12.90 -13.56
N LEU A 41 12.18 -11.91 -13.00
CA LEU A 41 12.69 -11.01 -11.95
C LEU A 41 13.38 -11.77 -10.82
N ARG A 42 12.78 -12.84 -10.29
CA ARG A 42 13.32 -13.66 -9.19
C ARG A 42 14.70 -14.28 -9.45
N SER A 43 15.14 -14.35 -10.70
CA SER A 43 16.45 -14.91 -11.09
C SER A 43 17.48 -13.86 -11.48
N MET A 44 17.11 -12.58 -11.48
CA MET A 44 17.96 -11.48 -11.91
C MET A 44 18.81 -10.96 -10.75
N SER A 45 19.99 -10.43 -11.07
CA SER A 45 20.76 -9.69 -10.09
C SER A 45 20.12 -8.33 -9.82
N VAL A 46 20.38 -7.73 -8.65
CA VAL A 46 19.95 -6.34 -8.34
C VAL A 46 20.42 -5.36 -9.40
N LYS A 47 21.62 -5.57 -9.97
CA LYS A 47 22.16 -4.76 -11.06
C LYS A 47 21.28 -4.88 -12.32
N ASP A 48 20.94 -6.10 -12.73
CA ASP A 48 20.09 -6.32 -13.91
C ASP A 48 18.68 -5.74 -13.71
N MET A 49 18.13 -5.85 -12.50
CA MET A 49 16.84 -5.23 -12.17
C MET A 49 16.89 -3.72 -12.35
N LYS A 50 17.94 -3.04 -11.86
CA LYS A 50 18.10 -1.59 -12.01
C LYS A 50 18.24 -1.15 -13.47
N GLU A 51 18.91 -1.95 -14.30
CA GLU A 51 19.14 -1.62 -15.71
C GLU A 51 17.93 -1.90 -16.60
N LYS A 52 17.10 -2.88 -16.25
CA LYS A 52 16.03 -3.39 -17.15
C LYS A 52 14.61 -3.13 -16.65
N ALA A 53 14.39 -2.97 -15.35
CA ALA A 53 13.06 -2.72 -14.82
C ALA A 53 12.69 -1.24 -14.98
N VAL A 54 11.40 -1.00 -15.16
CA VAL A 54 10.80 0.33 -15.26
C VAL A 54 9.90 0.58 -14.06
N MET A 55 9.86 1.84 -13.61
CA MET A 55 8.90 2.28 -12.59
C MET A 55 7.50 2.27 -13.19
N ILE A 56 6.56 1.59 -12.54
CA ILE A 56 5.16 1.49 -12.99
C ILE A 56 4.17 2.09 -12.01
N GLY A 57 4.64 2.52 -10.83
CA GLY A 57 3.81 3.07 -9.77
C GLY A 57 4.48 3.00 -8.41
N ASP A 58 3.66 3.17 -7.38
CA ASP A 58 4.10 3.26 -5.98
C ASP A 58 2.97 2.84 -5.02
N VAL A 59 3.37 2.45 -3.81
CA VAL A 59 2.49 2.25 -2.66
C VAL A 59 3.03 3.09 -1.51
N ASN A 60 2.16 3.83 -0.84
CA ASN A 60 2.50 4.67 0.30
C ASN A 60 1.77 4.19 1.55
N ILE A 61 2.41 4.31 2.71
CA ILE A 61 1.77 4.33 4.02
C ILE A 61 2.10 5.65 4.69
N PHE A 62 1.08 6.35 5.18
CA PHE A 62 1.22 7.53 6.04
C PHE A 62 0.92 7.15 7.49
N LEU A 63 1.84 7.51 8.39
CA LEU A 63 1.85 7.15 9.82
C LEU A 63 1.43 8.35 10.68
N ASN A 64 0.31 8.98 10.34
CA ASN A 64 -0.11 10.27 10.89
C ASN A 64 -1.47 10.22 11.57
N ASP A 65 -1.67 9.21 12.42
CA ASP A 65 -2.87 9.11 13.24
C ASP A 65 -3.08 10.38 14.09
N PRO A 66 -4.31 10.94 14.15
CA PRO A 66 -4.58 12.16 14.92
C PRO A 66 -4.28 12.06 16.42
N ASP A 67 -4.40 10.86 16.99
CA ASP A 67 -4.12 10.54 18.39
C ASP A 67 -2.72 9.93 18.58
N ASN A 68 -1.90 9.95 17.52
CA ASN A 68 -0.55 9.42 17.46
C ASN A 68 -0.47 7.92 17.79
N ASP A 69 -1.47 7.14 17.36
CA ASP A 69 -1.42 5.67 17.36
C ASP A 69 -0.37 5.18 16.35
N LEU A 70 0.76 4.69 16.86
CA LEU A 70 1.87 4.16 16.05
C LEU A 70 1.54 2.82 15.36
N THR A 71 0.39 2.21 15.68
CA THR A 71 -0.08 0.97 15.06
C THR A 71 -1.02 1.21 13.87
N PHE A 72 -1.27 2.47 13.52
CA PHE A 72 -2.10 2.88 12.40
C PHE A 72 -1.29 3.29 11.17
N GLY A 73 -1.79 2.97 9.97
CA GLY A 73 -1.27 3.53 8.73
C GLY A 73 -2.35 3.77 7.66
N GLU A 74 -2.36 4.93 7.03
CA GLU A 74 -3.17 5.19 5.83
C GLU A 74 -2.43 4.70 4.59
N ILE A 75 -2.98 3.71 3.88
CA ILE A 75 -2.37 3.07 2.71
C ILE A 75 -3.00 3.57 1.40
N GLU A 76 -2.12 3.96 0.46
CA GLU A 76 -2.48 4.39 -0.89
C GLU A 76 -1.68 3.59 -1.93
N ILE A 77 -2.28 3.33 -3.09
CA ILE A 77 -1.58 2.73 -4.22
C ILE A 77 -1.92 3.44 -5.53
N MET A 78 -0.89 3.62 -6.36
CA MET A 78 -1.02 4.04 -7.75
C MET A 78 -0.25 3.10 -8.67
N VAL A 79 -0.89 2.63 -9.74
CA VAL A 79 -0.22 2.04 -10.90
C VAL A 79 -0.39 3.00 -12.07
N ALA A 80 0.65 3.80 -12.32
CA ALA A 80 0.64 4.90 -13.26
C ALA A 80 0.46 4.39 -14.70
N GLU A 81 1.20 3.34 -15.07
CA GLU A 81 1.25 2.85 -16.45
C GLU A 81 0.06 1.94 -16.78
N GLU A 82 -0.74 2.32 -17.78
CA GLU A 82 -1.98 1.60 -18.13
C GLU A 82 -1.73 0.15 -18.56
N ASP A 83 -0.60 -0.07 -19.24
CA ASP A 83 -0.16 -1.37 -19.74
C ASP A 83 0.12 -2.39 -18.63
N PHE A 84 0.34 -1.91 -17.40
CA PHE A 84 0.59 -2.71 -16.22
C PHE A 84 -0.63 -2.80 -15.29
N ARG A 85 -1.74 -2.10 -15.60
CA ARG A 85 -2.98 -2.23 -14.82
C ARG A 85 -3.67 -3.56 -15.11
N ARG A 86 -4.48 -4.04 -14.16
CA ARG A 86 -5.29 -5.27 -14.26
C ARG A 86 -4.50 -6.58 -14.44
N ASN A 87 -3.19 -6.58 -14.20
CA ASN A 87 -2.32 -7.76 -14.31
C ASN A 87 -1.84 -8.30 -12.94
N GLY A 88 -2.42 -7.83 -11.83
CA GLY A 88 -2.10 -8.32 -10.48
C GLY A 88 -1.04 -7.52 -9.72
N TYR A 89 -0.23 -6.69 -10.40
CA TYR A 89 0.83 -5.89 -9.77
C TYR A 89 0.36 -5.06 -8.58
N GLY A 90 -0.80 -4.40 -8.71
CA GLY A 90 -1.32 -3.58 -7.60
C GLY A 90 -1.67 -4.40 -6.35
N LEU A 91 -2.23 -5.60 -6.53
CA LEU A 91 -2.52 -6.49 -5.41
C LEU A 91 -1.23 -7.02 -4.77
N GLU A 92 -0.26 -7.40 -5.58
CA GLU A 92 1.02 -7.92 -5.08
C GLU A 92 1.79 -6.84 -4.32
N ALA A 93 1.84 -5.62 -4.85
CA ALA A 93 2.47 -4.48 -4.18
C ALA A 93 1.79 -4.13 -2.85
N LEU A 94 0.44 -4.12 -2.81
CA LEU A 94 -0.29 -3.95 -1.55
C LEU A 94 0.00 -5.07 -0.56
N LYS A 95 0.06 -6.34 -1.00
CA LYS A 95 0.42 -7.44 -0.12
C LYS A 95 1.82 -7.26 0.47
N MET A 96 2.81 -6.88 -0.35
CA MET A 96 4.18 -6.62 0.13
C MET A 96 4.21 -5.47 1.15
N MET A 97 3.56 -4.35 0.84
CA MET A 97 3.53 -3.18 1.72
C MET A 97 2.78 -3.46 3.03
N MET A 98 1.60 -4.11 2.97
CA MET A 98 0.86 -4.49 4.18
C MET A 98 1.63 -5.50 5.02
N SER A 99 2.25 -6.51 4.40
CA SER A 99 3.11 -7.46 5.10
C SER A 99 4.26 -6.74 5.82
N TYR A 100 4.97 -5.84 5.14
CA TYR A 100 6.02 -5.03 5.75
C TYR A 100 5.49 -4.17 6.90
N GLY A 101 4.35 -3.51 6.72
CA GLY A 101 3.68 -2.73 7.75
C GLY A 101 3.37 -3.55 9.00
N LEU A 102 2.85 -4.77 8.82
CA LEU A 102 2.54 -5.69 9.91
C LEU A 102 3.79 -6.21 10.64
N THR A 103 4.86 -6.52 9.90
CA THR A 103 6.03 -7.23 10.46
C THR A 103 7.13 -6.30 10.94
N GLU A 104 7.44 -5.25 10.19
CA GLU A 104 8.58 -4.37 10.43
C GLU A 104 8.18 -3.05 11.10
N LEU A 105 6.99 -2.53 10.78
CA LEU A 105 6.48 -1.28 11.37
C LEU A 105 5.56 -1.51 12.58
N GLY A 106 5.10 -2.75 12.81
CA GLY A 106 4.20 -3.08 13.92
C GLY A 106 2.77 -2.54 13.75
N LEU A 107 2.36 -2.24 12.52
CA LEU A 107 1.00 -1.79 12.22
C LEU A 107 -0.01 -2.89 12.51
N ARG A 108 -1.21 -2.48 12.92
CA ARG A 108 -2.35 -3.34 13.25
C ARG A 108 -3.62 -2.90 12.55
N THR A 109 -3.68 -1.63 12.13
CA THR A 109 -4.80 -1.05 11.41
C THR A 109 -4.32 -0.32 10.16
N PHE A 110 -5.06 -0.51 9.07
CA PHE A 110 -4.87 0.20 7.81
C PHE A 110 -6.15 0.91 7.40
N HIS A 111 -6.05 2.17 6.99
CA HIS A 111 -7.12 2.88 6.29
C HIS A 111 -6.78 3.10 4.83
N ALA A 112 -7.77 2.99 3.94
CA ALA A 112 -7.64 3.40 2.56
C ALA A 112 -8.77 4.38 2.22
N LYS A 113 -8.42 5.61 1.85
CA LYS A 113 -9.36 6.61 1.36
C LYS A 113 -9.39 6.55 -0.16
N ILE A 114 -10.56 6.29 -0.73
CA ILE A 114 -10.71 6.02 -2.16
C ILE A 114 -11.87 6.83 -2.71
N SER A 115 -11.66 7.53 -3.83
CA SER A 115 -12.74 8.21 -4.54
C SER A 115 -13.89 7.24 -4.86
N LEU A 116 -15.13 7.67 -4.66
CA LEU A 116 -16.35 6.89 -4.97
C LEU A 116 -16.45 6.50 -6.45
N THR A 117 -15.72 7.19 -7.33
CA THR A 117 -15.67 6.89 -8.77
C THR A 117 -14.62 5.82 -9.13
N ASN A 118 -13.70 5.51 -8.22
CA ASN A 118 -12.63 4.54 -8.44
C ASN A 118 -13.04 3.13 -7.99
N GLN A 119 -14.07 2.59 -8.67
CA GLN A 119 -14.58 1.25 -8.41
C GLN A 119 -13.50 0.16 -8.45
N PRO A 120 -12.52 0.18 -9.39
CA PRO A 120 -11.45 -0.82 -9.41
C PRO A 120 -10.63 -0.87 -8.12
N SER A 121 -10.27 0.27 -7.52
CA SER A 121 -9.57 0.30 -6.24
C SER A 121 -10.49 -0.15 -5.10
N ILE A 122 -11.75 0.31 -5.07
CA ILE A 122 -12.72 -0.13 -4.05
C ILE A 122 -12.86 -1.65 -4.06
N ASP A 123 -13.02 -2.26 -5.24
CA ASP A 123 -13.13 -3.71 -5.39
C ASP A 123 -11.84 -4.44 -4.99
N LEU A 124 -10.67 -3.87 -5.31
CA LEU A 124 -9.39 -4.41 -4.89
C LEU A 124 -9.30 -4.51 -3.36
N PHE A 125 -9.56 -3.41 -2.65
CA PHE A 125 -9.48 -3.37 -1.18
C PHE A 125 -10.59 -4.22 -0.53
N LYS A 126 -11.85 -4.08 -0.94
CA LYS A 126 -12.98 -4.81 -0.33
C LYS A 126 -12.96 -6.30 -0.68
N ASN A 127 -12.79 -6.66 -1.95
CA ASN A 127 -13.00 -8.04 -2.38
C ASN A 127 -11.74 -8.90 -2.23
N ARG A 128 -10.55 -8.34 -2.46
CA ARG A 128 -9.28 -9.09 -2.43
C ARG A 128 -8.59 -9.02 -1.08
N LEU A 129 -8.61 -7.86 -0.44
CA LEU A 129 -7.94 -7.63 0.85
C LEU A 129 -8.90 -7.63 2.06
N LYS A 130 -10.21 -7.69 1.80
CA LYS A 130 -11.27 -7.79 2.83
C LYS A 130 -11.36 -6.57 3.75
N PHE A 131 -10.96 -5.41 3.24
CA PHE A 131 -11.28 -4.14 3.90
C PHE A 131 -12.80 -3.94 3.94
N TYR A 132 -13.28 -3.27 4.98
CA TYR A 132 -14.69 -2.91 5.14
C TYR A 132 -14.86 -1.40 5.22
N GLU A 133 -16.03 -0.92 4.84
CA GLU A 133 -16.33 0.51 4.82
C GLU A 133 -16.64 1.03 6.23
N VAL A 134 -15.99 2.13 6.61
CA VAL A 134 -16.20 2.77 7.92
C VAL A 134 -16.80 4.17 7.82
N SER A 135 -16.61 4.86 6.70
CA SER A 135 -17.27 6.13 6.42
C SER A 135 -17.34 6.43 4.91
N VAL A 136 -18.26 7.32 4.55
CA VAL A 136 -18.39 7.90 3.22
C VAL A 136 -18.53 9.41 3.38
N SER A 137 -17.70 10.17 2.65
CA SER A 137 -17.79 11.63 2.60
C SER A 137 -18.44 12.07 1.30
N SER A 138 -19.62 12.67 1.40
CA SER A 138 -20.31 13.29 0.26
C SER A 138 -19.67 14.61 -0.19
N VAL A 139 -18.89 15.26 0.68
CA VAL A 139 -18.19 16.50 0.35
C VAL A 139 -16.95 16.21 -0.50
N PHE A 140 -16.14 15.22 -0.06
CA PHE A 140 -14.91 14.82 -0.76
C PHE A 140 -15.15 13.76 -1.84
N GLN A 141 -16.36 13.21 -1.93
CA GLN A 141 -16.71 12.13 -2.87
C GLN A 141 -15.77 10.93 -2.73
N GLU A 142 -15.52 10.51 -1.49
CA GLU A 142 -14.64 9.40 -1.13
C GLU A 142 -15.27 8.47 -0.10
N THR A 143 -14.79 7.23 -0.06
CA THR A 143 -15.06 6.26 0.99
C THR A 143 -13.78 5.94 1.75
N THR A 144 -13.88 5.82 3.07
CA THR A 144 -12.81 5.29 3.92
C THR A 144 -13.10 3.82 4.19
N LEU A 145 -12.16 2.98 3.80
CA LEU A 145 -12.14 1.56 4.09
C LEU A 145 -11.12 1.27 5.19
N GLU A 146 -11.44 0.33 6.08
CA GLU A 146 -10.61 -0.10 7.19
C GLU A 146 -10.29 -1.59 7.10
N TRP A 147 -9.09 -1.94 7.53
CA TRP A 147 -8.66 -3.31 7.84
C TRP A 147 -7.97 -3.24 9.19
N SER A 148 -8.45 -3.98 10.19
CA SER A 148 -7.94 -3.87 11.56
C SER A 148 -7.90 -5.22 12.28
N LEU A 149 -6.81 -5.45 13.01
CA LEU A 149 -6.66 -6.57 13.94
C LEU A 149 -7.19 -6.25 15.35
N GLU A 150 -7.73 -5.06 15.58
CA GLU A 150 -8.27 -4.67 16.88
C GLU A 150 -9.61 -5.37 17.14
N GLU A 151 -9.72 -5.99 18.31
CA GLU A 151 -10.88 -6.80 18.71
C GLU A 151 -11.90 -6.03 19.58
N THR A 152 -11.75 -4.72 19.69
CA THR A 152 -12.61 -3.91 20.56
C THR A 152 -14.05 -3.89 20.06
N GLU A 153 -14.97 -4.26 20.94
CA GLU A 153 -16.42 -4.11 20.72
C GLU A 153 -16.88 -2.76 21.30
N ALA A 154 -17.70 -2.05 20.53
CA ALA A 154 -18.66 -1.05 21.00
C ALA A 154 -18.16 0.29 21.58
N GLU A 155 -16.95 0.76 21.24
CA GLU A 155 -16.57 2.16 21.45
C GLU A 155 -16.46 2.92 20.12
N GLU A 156 -17.31 3.95 19.98
CA GLU A 156 -17.36 4.80 18.79
C GLU A 156 -16.05 5.60 18.66
N GLY A 157 -15.39 5.50 17.50
CA GLY A 157 -14.10 6.15 17.26
C GLY A 157 -12.89 5.22 17.43
N VAL A 158 -13.07 4.00 17.95
CA VAL A 158 -11.98 3.01 18.06
C VAL A 158 -11.87 2.17 16.80
N TYR A 159 -10.64 1.94 16.33
CA TYR A 159 -10.35 1.04 15.20
C TYR A 159 -10.91 -0.36 15.42
N GLY A 160 -11.41 -0.99 14.36
CA GLY A 160 -12.00 -2.33 14.44
C GLY A 160 -13.45 -2.35 14.94
N SER A 161 -13.93 -1.31 15.63
CA SER A 161 -15.26 -1.29 16.28
C SER A 161 -16.44 -1.50 15.30
N LYS A 162 -16.28 -1.10 14.03
CA LYS A 162 -17.28 -1.22 12.97
C LYS A 162 -17.25 -2.57 12.24
N ALA A 163 -16.27 -3.43 12.54
CA ALA A 163 -16.15 -4.73 11.89
C ALA A 163 -17.21 -5.72 12.42
N THR A 164 -17.93 -6.33 11.49
CA THR A 164 -18.78 -7.51 11.76
C THR A 164 -17.92 -8.72 12.13
N VAL A 165 -18.52 -9.74 12.76
CA VAL A 165 -17.83 -11.00 13.10
C VAL A 165 -17.20 -11.64 11.84
N ASP A 166 -17.96 -11.74 10.75
CA ASP A 166 -17.47 -12.32 9.49
C ASP A 166 -16.30 -11.53 8.87
N GLN A 167 -16.30 -10.20 9.01
CA GLN A 167 -15.19 -9.35 8.57
C GLN A 167 -13.94 -9.59 9.41
N ARG A 168 -14.08 -9.70 10.74
CA ARG A 168 -12.96 -10.02 11.64
C ARG A 168 -12.35 -11.37 11.30
N GLU A 169 -13.16 -12.39 11.02
CA GLU A 169 -12.67 -13.70 10.57
C GLU A 169 -11.94 -13.60 9.22
N SER A 170 -12.54 -12.89 8.26
CA SER A 170 -11.92 -12.66 6.94
C SER A 170 -10.58 -11.94 7.04
N ILE A 171 -10.46 -10.96 7.93
CA ILE A 171 -9.23 -10.22 8.21
C ILE A 171 -8.16 -11.13 8.80
N LYS A 172 -8.51 -12.00 9.76
CA LYS A 172 -7.58 -12.98 10.31
C LYS A 172 -7.04 -13.92 9.22
N LEU A 173 -7.88 -14.34 8.28
CA LEU A 173 -7.45 -15.16 7.15
C LEU A 173 -6.48 -14.41 6.21
N VAL A 174 -6.80 -13.15 5.89
CA VAL A 174 -5.91 -12.29 5.07
C VAL A 174 -4.58 -12.05 5.78
N HIS A 175 -4.61 -11.72 7.07
CA HIS A 175 -3.42 -11.53 7.90
C HIS A 175 -2.50 -12.75 7.82
N ASN A 176 -3.04 -13.94 8.09
CA ASN A 176 -2.25 -15.17 8.05
C ASN A 176 -1.65 -15.42 6.65
N ALA A 177 -2.40 -15.13 5.59
CA ALA A 177 -1.91 -15.23 4.22
C ALA A 177 -0.80 -14.19 3.90
N LEU A 178 -0.90 -12.97 4.44
CA LEU A 178 0.12 -11.93 4.31
C LEU A 178 1.41 -12.30 5.04
N ILE A 179 1.31 -12.83 6.26
CA ILE A 179 2.49 -13.29 7.02
C ILE A 179 3.14 -14.50 6.33
N GLN A 180 2.35 -15.45 5.82
CA GLN A 180 2.90 -16.56 5.05
C GLN A 180 3.60 -16.07 3.77
N PHE A 181 2.98 -15.16 3.03
CA PHE A 181 3.55 -14.55 1.84
C PHE A 181 4.87 -13.81 2.14
N TRP A 182 4.91 -13.02 3.22
CA TRP A 182 6.11 -12.32 3.67
C TRP A 182 7.27 -13.29 3.88
N ASN A 183 7.03 -14.37 4.63
CA ASN A 183 8.08 -15.32 5.00
C ASN A 183 8.52 -16.25 3.86
N ALA A 184 7.63 -16.54 2.90
CA ALA A 184 7.90 -17.55 1.86
C ALA A 184 8.30 -16.95 0.51
N ASP A 185 7.76 -15.78 0.16
CA ASP A 185 7.83 -15.24 -1.20
C ASP A 185 8.59 -13.93 -1.32
N VAL A 186 8.66 -13.13 -0.25
CA VAL A 186 9.33 -11.82 -0.29
C VAL A 186 10.84 -12.01 -0.14
N GLN A 187 11.60 -11.50 -1.10
CA GLN A 187 13.06 -11.48 -1.08
C GLN A 187 13.53 -10.06 -0.83
N ILE A 188 14.28 -9.87 0.25
CA ILE A 188 14.91 -8.61 0.59
C ILE A 188 16.38 -8.70 0.18
N HIS A 189 16.83 -7.76 -0.64
CA HIS A 189 18.22 -7.64 -1.03
C HIS A 189 18.84 -6.45 -0.32
N ASP A 190 19.99 -6.68 0.33
CA ASP A 190 20.75 -5.59 0.94
C ASP A 190 21.15 -4.56 -0.10
N TYR A 191 20.85 -3.30 0.21
CA TYR A 191 21.29 -2.17 -0.59
C TYR A 191 22.62 -1.67 -0.01
N GLU A 192 23.75 -2.02 -0.63
CA GLU A 192 25.00 -1.32 -0.34
C GLU A 192 24.83 0.15 -0.77
N ARG A 193 24.69 1.05 0.21
CA ARG A 193 24.82 2.49 -0.02
C ARG A 193 26.27 2.72 -0.45
N LYS A 194 26.47 3.05 -1.73
CA LYS A 194 27.75 3.59 -2.20
C LYS A 194 28.02 4.95 -1.59
#